data_AF-A0AA46NS08-F1
#
_entry.id   AF-A0AA46NS08-F1
#
_cell.length_a   1.000
_cell.length_b   1.000
_cell.length_c   1.000
_cell.angle_alpha   90.00
_cell.angle_beta   90.00
_cell.angle_gamma   90.00
#
_symmetry.space_group_name_H-M   'P 1'
#
loop_
_entity.id
_entity.type
_entity.pdbx_description
1 polymer ?
#
loop_
_entity_poly.entity_id
_entity_poly.type
_entity_poly.pdbx_seq_one_letter_code
_entity_poly.pdbx_strand_id
1 'polypeptide(L)'
;MQDLSNLVVYNDGELELKVSVEKDSVWLNRNQLAELFGRDVKTIGKHINNVFNENELTRVSTVANFATVQIEGGREITRDVEYYNLDVIISIGYRVKSQKGVRFRQWATSVLKNYIQNGYVINGEKITNDRFVSLENDVNILKSQIKKINSKIKENSLEFNQNIFFDGQIYDAYSFVNDLIKLAKSEIILIDNYIDDTVFTLFSKYLNINFTIYTSTISKQLKLDFEKYSKQYKNISLKTFKSSHDRFLIIDKKEIYHLGASLKDLGKKWFAFSKMSFDIDLIFNRLK
;
A
#
# COMPACT_ATOMS: atom_id res chain seq x y z
N MET A 1 -23.30 5.32 -24.35
CA MET A 1 -22.96 5.33 -22.91
C MET A 1 -22.69 6.77 -22.55
N GLN A 2 -23.66 7.41 -21.91
CA GLN A 2 -23.60 8.82 -21.55
C GLN A 2 -22.86 8.94 -20.22
N ASP A 3 -21.87 9.82 -20.18
CA ASP A 3 -20.96 10.05 -19.07
C ASP A 3 -21.77 10.50 -17.83
N LEU A 4 -21.92 9.61 -16.85
CA LEU A 4 -22.76 9.76 -15.65
C LEU A 4 -21.98 10.39 -14.49
N SER A 5 -21.23 11.47 -14.75
CA SER A 5 -20.14 11.91 -13.87
C SER A 5 -20.41 13.16 -13.04
N ASN A 6 -21.67 13.53 -12.76
CA ASN A 6 -21.95 14.66 -11.85
C ASN A 6 -23.21 14.44 -11.00
N LEU A 7 -23.03 13.89 -9.79
CA LEU A 7 -24.07 13.72 -8.78
C LEU A 7 -24.06 14.92 -7.82
N VAL A 8 -25.20 15.59 -7.63
CA VAL A 8 -25.36 16.64 -6.60
C VAL A 8 -26.13 16.03 -5.43
N VAL A 9 -25.42 15.78 -4.33
CA VAL A 9 -26.02 15.33 -3.06
C VAL A 9 -26.35 16.56 -2.22
N TYR A 10 -27.57 16.62 -1.70
CA TYR A 10 -27.96 17.51 -0.62
C TYR A 10 -28.61 16.68 0.49
N ASN A 11 -28.11 16.81 1.72
CA ASN A 11 -28.58 16.02 2.84
C ASN A 11 -29.45 16.85 3.79
N ASP A 12 -30.79 16.78 3.62
CA ASP A 12 -31.79 16.84 4.70
C ASP A 12 -33.17 16.34 4.20
N GLY A 13 -33.19 15.13 3.65
CA GLY A 13 -34.40 14.44 3.21
C GLY A 13 -34.43 14.12 1.71
N GLU A 14 -33.73 13.05 1.36
CA GLU A 14 -33.87 12.18 0.18
C GLU A 14 -34.38 12.84 -1.11
N LEU A 15 -33.42 13.23 -1.95
CA LEU A 15 -33.63 13.14 -3.38
C LEU A 15 -32.32 12.93 -4.15
N GLU A 16 -32.03 11.68 -4.49
CA GLU A 16 -30.99 11.32 -5.46
C GLU A 16 -31.54 11.50 -6.87
N LEU A 17 -31.46 12.73 -7.42
CA LEU A 17 -31.72 12.90 -8.85
C LEU A 17 -30.43 12.68 -9.62
N LYS A 18 -30.42 11.63 -10.45
CA LYS A 18 -29.44 11.47 -11.52
C LYS A 18 -29.72 12.52 -12.59
N VAL A 19 -29.14 13.70 -12.43
CA VAL A 19 -29.26 14.79 -13.40
C VAL A 19 -28.13 14.66 -14.42
N SER A 20 -28.46 14.70 -15.70
CA SER A 20 -27.47 14.96 -16.74
C SER A 20 -27.07 16.43 -16.68
N VAL A 21 -25.82 16.72 -16.32
CA VAL A 21 -25.26 18.07 -16.41
C VAL A 21 -24.79 18.27 -17.85
N GLU A 22 -25.71 18.63 -18.73
CA GLU A 22 -25.40 19.07 -20.08
C GLU A 22 -25.57 20.59 -20.17
N LYS A 23 -24.51 21.28 -20.62
CA LYS A 23 -24.47 22.74 -20.85
C LYS A 23 -24.77 23.58 -19.59
N ASP A 24 -24.03 23.35 -18.51
CA ASP A 24 -24.05 24.15 -17.27
C ASP A 24 -25.41 24.29 -16.56
N SER A 25 -26.40 23.46 -16.91
CA SER A 25 -27.72 23.48 -16.28
C SER A 25 -28.25 22.08 -16.00
N VAL A 26 -29.13 22.01 -15.01
CA VAL A 26 -29.86 20.81 -14.59
C VAL A 26 -31.10 20.70 -15.47
N TRP A 27 -31.29 19.57 -16.15
CA TRP A 27 -32.45 19.31 -17.01
C TRP A 27 -33.30 18.16 -16.47
N LEU A 28 -34.59 18.42 -16.25
CA LEU A 28 -35.55 17.42 -15.77
C LEU A 28 -36.80 17.36 -16.64
N ASN A 29 -37.32 16.16 -16.90
CA ASN A 29 -38.62 16.00 -17.54
C ASN A 29 -39.77 16.06 -16.52
N ARG A 30 -41.03 16.08 -17.00
CA ARG A 30 -42.22 16.20 -16.15
C ARG A 30 -42.36 15.09 -15.10
N ASN A 31 -41.90 13.87 -15.41
CA ASN A 31 -41.97 12.74 -14.50
C ASN A 31 -40.93 12.89 -13.37
N GLN A 32 -39.72 13.32 -13.71
CA GLN A 32 -38.68 13.59 -12.71
C GLN A 32 -39.06 14.78 -11.80
N LEU A 33 -39.69 15.82 -12.36
CA LEU A 33 -40.24 16.95 -11.58
C LEU A 33 -41.36 16.51 -10.62
N ALA A 34 -42.21 15.58 -11.06
CA ALA A 34 -43.27 15.00 -10.23
C ALA A 34 -42.70 14.23 -9.04
N GLU A 35 -41.66 13.44 -9.26
CA GLU A 35 -40.93 12.73 -8.21
C GLU A 35 -40.19 13.68 -7.26
N LEU A 36 -39.50 14.68 -7.82
CA LEU A 36 -38.78 15.74 -7.11
C LEU A 36 -39.68 16.44 -6.10
N PHE A 37 -40.85 16.88 -6.54
CA PHE A 37 -41.76 17.66 -5.69
C PHE A 37 -42.86 16.82 -5.04
N GLY A 38 -42.89 15.50 -5.24
CA GLY A 38 -43.87 14.60 -4.65
C GLY A 38 -45.31 14.98 -5.04
N ARG A 39 -45.54 15.23 -6.33
CA ARG A 39 -46.84 15.64 -6.89
C ARG A 39 -47.11 14.94 -8.22
N ASP A 40 -48.38 14.87 -8.59
CA ASP A 40 -48.77 14.25 -9.87
C ASP A 40 -48.21 15.02 -11.08
N VAL A 41 -47.82 14.27 -12.12
CA VAL A 41 -47.32 14.79 -13.41
C VAL A 41 -48.30 15.79 -14.06
N LYS A 42 -49.61 15.62 -13.82
CA LYS A 42 -50.66 16.55 -14.28
C LYS A 42 -50.55 17.90 -13.57
N THR A 43 -50.36 17.88 -12.24
CA THR A 43 -50.20 19.08 -11.41
C THR A 43 -48.93 19.83 -11.78
N ILE A 44 -47.81 19.12 -11.97
CA ILE A 44 -46.56 19.71 -12.48
C ILE A 44 -46.77 20.35 -13.86
N GLY A 45 -47.44 19.65 -14.78
CA GLY A 45 -47.76 20.19 -16.10
C GLY A 45 -48.60 21.47 -16.05
N LYS A 46 -49.56 21.54 -15.12
CA LYS A 46 -50.36 22.76 -14.89
C LYS A 46 -49.45 23.91 -14.44
N HIS A 47 -48.54 23.67 -13.50
CA HIS A 47 -47.62 24.70 -13.05
C HIS A 47 -46.67 25.16 -14.15
N ILE A 48 -46.10 24.25 -14.95
CA ILE A 48 -45.27 24.58 -16.12
C ILE A 48 -46.03 25.48 -17.10
N ASN A 49 -47.26 25.11 -17.44
CA ASN A 49 -48.07 25.91 -18.36
C ASN A 49 -48.36 27.31 -17.79
N ASN A 50 -48.65 27.41 -16.49
CA ASN A 50 -48.86 28.69 -15.84
C ASN A 50 -47.60 29.57 -15.87
N VAL A 51 -46.41 29.01 -15.63
CA VAL A 51 -45.13 29.74 -15.70
C VAL A 51 -44.95 30.42 -17.05
N PHE A 52 -45.28 29.72 -18.14
CA PHE A 52 -45.19 30.29 -19.49
C PHE A 52 -46.34 31.25 -19.81
N ASN A 53 -47.56 30.95 -19.39
CA ASN A 53 -48.73 31.82 -19.64
C ASN A 53 -48.62 33.14 -18.88
N GLU A 54 -48.01 33.13 -17.70
CA GLU A 54 -47.75 34.32 -16.88
C GLU A 54 -46.50 35.09 -17.36
N ASN A 55 -45.82 34.62 -18.42
CA ASN A 55 -44.57 35.17 -18.93
C ASN A 55 -43.45 35.29 -17.88
N GLU A 56 -43.44 34.41 -16.87
CA GLU A 56 -42.34 34.37 -15.88
C GLU A 56 -41.05 33.87 -16.54
N LEU A 57 -41.17 32.91 -17.46
CA LEU A 57 -40.06 32.35 -18.23
C LEU A 57 -40.45 32.22 -19.70
N THR A 58 -39.46 32.18 -20.59
CA THR A 58 -39.66 31.96 -22.04
C THR A 58 -39.33 30.52 -22.41
N ARG A 59 -40.20 29.87 -23.21
CA ARG A 59 -40.03 28.46 -23.58
C ARG A 59 -38.73 28.19 -24.34
N VAL A 60 -38.33 29.10 -25.23
CA VAL A 60 -37.18 28.91 -26.13
C VAL A 60 -35.85 28.72 -25.39
N SER A 61 -35.68 29.37 -24.23
CA SER A 61 -34.44 29.28 -23.44
C SER A 61 -34.49 28.25 -22.31
N THR A 62 -35.68 27.75 -21.97
CA THR A 62 -35.89 26.93 -20.77
C THR A 62 -36.41 25.52 -21.03
N VAL A 63 -36.81 25.21 -22.28
CA VAL A 63 -37.31 23.91 -22.71
C VAL A 63 -36.42 23.33 -23.81
N ALA A 64 -36.03 22.08 -23.66
CA ALA A 64 -35.32 21.31 -24.67
C ALA A 64 -36.06 19.99 -24.94
N ASN A 65 -36.11 19.58 -26.20
CA ASN A 65 -36.66 18.27 -26.59
C ASN A 65 -35.53 17.28 -26.77
N PHE A 66 -35.59 16.17 -26.04
CA PHE A 66 -34.62 15.07 -26.17
C PHE A 66 -35.34 13.82 -26.64
N ALA A 67 -34.79 13.19 -27.68
CA ALA A 67 -35.27 11.91 -28.19
C ALA A 67 -34.96 10.82 -27.15
N THR A 68 -36.00 10.26 -26.55
CA THR A 68 -35.90 9.18 -25.56
C THR A 68 -36.46 7.90 -26.14
N VAL A 69 -35.68 6.82 -26.13
CA VAL A 69 -36.13 5.48 -26.54
C VAL A 69 -36.79 4.82 -25.34
N GLN A 70 -38.05 4.44 -25.49
CA GLN A 70 -38.82 3.74 -24.47
C GLN A 70 -39.31 2.40 -25.02
N ILE A 71 -39.26 1.33 -24.21
CA ILE A 71 -39.79 0.01 -24.57
C ILE A 71 -41.27 -0.03 -24.16
N GLU A 72 -42.17 -0.09 -25.14
CA GLU A 72 -43.62 -0.24 -24.91
C GLU A 72 -44.10 -1.49 -25.68
N GLY A 73 -44.75 -2.43 -24.98
CA GLY A 73 -45.31 -3.64 -25.59
C GLY A 73 -44.29 -4.54 -26.33
N GLY A 74 -43.02 -4.49 -25.92
CA GLY A 74 -41.93 -5.26 -26.54
C GLY A 74 -41.31 -4.61 -27.79
N ARG A 75 -41.65 -3.36 -28.12
CA ARG A 75 -41.02 -2.59 -29.20
C ARG A 75 -40.35 -1.34 -28.66
N GLU A 76 -39.19 -1.00 -29.20
CA GLU A 76 -38.51 0.27 -28.94
C GLU A 76 -39.21 1.37 -29.75
N ILE A 77 -39.71 2.39 -29.05
CA ILE A 77 -40.35 3.56 -29.64
C ILE A 77 -39.59 4.80 -29.17
N THR A 78 -39.12 5.59 -30.13
CA THR A 78 -38.49 6.89 -29.85
C THR A 78 -39.57 7.96 -29.74
N ARG A 79 -39.61 8.69 -28.62
CA ARG A 79 -40.44 9.88 -28.45
C ARG A 79 -39.58 11.09 -28.10
N ASP A 80 -39.95 12.24 -28.65
CA ASP A 80 -39.41 13.51 -28.19
C ASP A 80 -40.05 13.88 -26.86
N VAL A 81 -39.23 13.96 -25.82
CA VAL A 81 -39.66 14.31 -24.46
C VAL A 81 -39.16 15.70 -24.12
N GLU A 82 -40.05 16.55 -23.60
CA GLU A 82 -39.69 17.88 -23.08
C GLU A 82 -38.92 17.75 -21.76
N TYR A 83 -37.78 18.43 -21.68
CA TYR A 83 -36.99 18.65 -20.49
C TYR A 83 -36.92 20.14 -20.18
N TYR A 84 -36.91 20.45 -18.89
CA TYR A 84 -36.93 21.80 -18.38
C TYR A 84 -35.67 22.09 -17.56
N ASN A 85 -35.11 23.26 -17.76
CA ASN A 85 -33.87 23.70 -17.11
C ASN A 85 -34.07 24.10 -15.64
N LEU A 86 -32.99 24.51 -14.98
CA LEU A 86 -33.00 24.92 -13.57
C LEU A 86 -33.98 26.04 -13.23
N ASP A 87 -34.20 27.01 -14.12
CA ASP A 87 -35.09 28.14 -13.86
C ASP A 87 -36.54 27.68 -13.71
N VAL A 88 -36.98 26.77 -14.58
CA VAL A 88 -38.31 26.15 -14.51
C VAL A 88 -38.43 25.29 -13.24
N ILE A 89 -37.38 24.54 -12.89
CA ILE A 89 -37.36 23.73 -11.66
C ILE A 89 -37.55 24.62 -10.42
N ILE A 90 -36.83 25.75 -10.35
CA ILE A 90 -36.92 26.71 -9.24
C ILE A 90 -38.34 27.30 -9.19
N SER A 91 -38.86 27.79 -10.31
CA SER A 91 -40.20 28.39 -10.38
C SER A 91 -41.29 27.41 -9.90
N ILE A 92 -41.26 26.16 -10.38
CA ILE A 92 -42.18 25.11 -9.95
C ILE A 92 -42.01 24.83 -8.45
N GLY A 93 -40.79 24.77 -7.94
CA GLY A 93 -40.52 24.55 -6.51
C GLY A 93 -41.16 25.60 -5.61
N TYR A 94 -41.29 26.83 -6.08
CA TYR A 94 -42.01 27.88 -5.35
C TYR A 94 -43.54 27.79 -5.49
N ARG A 95 -44.04 27.27 -6.60
CA ARG A 95 -45.48 27.15 -6.91
C ARG A 95 -46.13 25.86 -6.36
N VAL A 96 -45.34 24.82 -6.11
CA VAL A 96 -45.85 23.54 -5.61
C VAL A 96 -46.08 23.56 -4.10
N LYS A 97 -47.30 23.20 -3.71
CA LYS A 97 -47.68 22.96 -2.31
C LYS A 97 -47.40 21.50 -1.95
N SER A 98 -46.20 21.13 -1.50
CA SER A 98 -45.89 19.79 -0.97
C SER A 98 -44.83 19.87 0.12
N GLN A 99 -44.67 18.82 0.94
CA GLN A 99 -43.59 18.79 1.95
C GLN A 99 -42.21 18.88 1.29
N LYS A 100 -42.00 18.17 0.17
CA LYS A 100 -40.78 18.29 -0.64
C LYS A 100 -40.57 19.71 -1.19
N GLY A 101 -41.63 20.37 -1.66
CA GLY A 101 -41.57 21.77 -2.10
C GLY A 101 -41.27 22.76 -0.96
N VAL A 102 -41.79 22.51 0.26
CA VAL A 102 -41.45 23.31 1.45
C VAL A 102 -39.96 23.20 1.76
N ARG A 103 -39.41 21.97 1.80
CA ARG A 103 -37.97 21.74 2.01
C ARG A 103 -37.12 22.38 0.93
N PHE A 104 -37.51 22.24 -0.34
CA PHE A 104 -36.83 22.88 -1.45
C PHE A 104 -36.75 24.41 -1.27
N ARG A 105 -37.85 25.07 -0.88
CA ARG A 105 -37.85 26.52 -0.63
C ARG A 105 -36.99 26.91 0.57
N GLN A 106 -37.03 26.14 1.66
CA GLN A 106 -36.17 26.38 2.82
C GLN A 106 -34.69 26.31 2.43
N TRP A 107 -34.31 25.30 1.65
CA TRP A 107 -32.97 25.14 1.11
C TRP A 107 -32.59 26.28 0.15
N ALA A 108 -33.41 26.59 -0.85
CA ALA A 108 -33.14 27.67 -1.80
C ALA A 108 -32.98 29.02 -1.09
N THR A 109 -33.80 29.26 -0.06
CA THR A 109 -33.70 30.45 0.79
C THR A 109 -32.41 30.45 1.61
N SER A 110 -31.98 29.33 2.17
CA SER A 110 -30.70 29.27 2.91
C SER A 110 -29.50 29.50 2.00
N VAL A 111 -29.52 28.97 0.77
CA VAL A 111 -28.49 29.22 -0.24
C VAL A 111 -28.41 30.72 -0.56
N LEU A 112 -29.55 31.35 -0.83
CA LEU A 112 -29.60 32.79 -1.12
C LEU A 112 -29.13 33.63 0.08
N LYS A 113 -29.57 33.30 1.30
CA LYS A 113 -29.12 33.97 2.53
C LYS A 113 -27.60 33.86 2.72
N ASN A 114 -27.04 32.67 2.55
CA ASN A 114 -25.60 32.44 2.65
C ASN A 114 -24.84 33.24 1.61
N TYR A 115 -25.34 33.30 0.37
CA TYR A 115 -24.74 34.11 -0.69
C TYR A 115 -24.77 35.61 -0.35
N ILE A 116 -25.91 36.13 0.10
CA ILE A 116 -26.04 37.55 0.47
C ILE A 116 -25.13 37.90 1.65
N GLN A 117 -24.99 37.00 2.63
CA GLN A 117 -24.16 37.24 3.81
C GLN A 117 -22.66 37.13 3.53
N ASN A 118 -22.23 36.13 2.76
CA ASN A 118 -20.81 35.78 2.62
C ASN A 118 -20.23 36.15 1.24
N GLY A 119 -21.05 36.56 0.28
CA GLY A 119 -20.66 36.81 -1.11
C GLY A 119 -20.43 35.54 -1.95
N TYR A 120 -20.57 34.35 -1.35
CA TYR A 120 -20.39 33.06 -2.01
C TYR A 120 -21.20 31.97 -1.29
N VAL A 121 -21.39 30.81 -1.95
CA VAL A 121 -21.99 29.61 -1.36
C VAL A 121 -21.00 28.44 -1.53
N ILE A 122 -20.64 27.80 -0.42
CA ILE A 122 -19.80 26.59 -0.44
C ILE A 122 -20.70 25.36 -0.27
N ASN A 123 -20.61 24.42 -1.19
CA ASN A 123 -21.13 23.07 -0.98
C ASN A 123 -20.08 22.24 -0.23
N GLY A 124 -20.12 22.31 1.11
CA GLY A 124 -19.14 21.65 1.98
C GLY A 124 -19.14 20.14 1.81
N GLU A 125 -20.31 19.51 1.69
CA GLU A 125 -20.46 18.06 1.53
C GLU A 125 -19.81 17.55 0.22
N LYS A 126 -20.00 18.28 -0.88
CA LYS A 126 -19.35 17.95 -2.16
C LYS A 126 -17.83 18.02 -2.04
N ILE A 127 -17.31 19.10 -1.44
CA ILE A 127 -15.86 19.27 -1.23
C ILE A 127 -15.30 18.17 -0.34
N THR A 128 -15.99 17.79 0.74
CA THR A 128 -15.54 16.71 1.61
C THR A 128 -15.53 15.38 0.86
N ASN A 129 -16.59 15.05 0.12
CA ASN A 129 -16.68 13.79 -0.61
C ASN A 129 -15.61 13.69 -1.71
N ASP A 130 -15.39 14.75 -2.49
CA ASP A 130 -14.34 14.79 -3.52
C ASP A 130 -12.95 14.61 -2.88
N ARG A 131 -12.71 15.25 -1.72
CA ARG A 131 -11.48 15.05 -0.94
C ARG A 131 -11.34 13.63 -0.41
N PHE A 132 -12.42 13.01 0.07
CA PHE A 132 -12.42 11.62 0.52
C PHE A 132 -12.10 10.65 -0.61
N VAL A 133 -12.70 10.82 -1.79
CA VAL A 133 -12.41 10.01 -2.98
C VAL A 133 -10.95 10.16 -3.40
N SER A 134 -10.42 11.39 -3.39
CA SER A 134 -8.99 11.63 -3.67
C SER A 134 -8.08 10.92 -2.67
N LEU A 135 -8.39 11.02 -1.37
CA LEU A 135 -7.63 10.37 -0.31
C LEU A 135 -7.68 8.84 -0.42
N GLU A 136 -8.84 8.27 -0.78
CA GLU A 136 -8.99 6.84 -0.99
C GLU A 136 -8.11 6.36 -2.15
N ASN A 137 -8.06 7.11 -3.25
CA ASN A 137 -7.18 6.85 -4.38
C ASN A 137 -5.70 6.91 -3.97
N ASP A 138 -5.29 7.95 -3.22
CA ASP A 138 -3.91 8.09 -2.73
C ASP A 138 -3.51 6.92 -1.82
N VAL A 139 -4.40 6.51 -0.91
CA VAL A 139 -4.19 5.34 -0.04
C VAL A 139 -4.05 4.06 -0.86
N ASN A 140 -4.85 3.88 -1.91
CA ASN A 140 -4.74 2.72 -2.79
C ASN A 140 -3.43 2.70 -3.58
N ILE A 141 -2.97 3.85 -4.05
CA ILE A 141 -1.66 4.01 -4.70
C ILE A 141 -0.54 3.64 -3.72
N LEU A 142 -0.56 4.19 -2.51
CA LEU A 142 0.42 3.89 -1.46
C LEU A 142 0.43 2.40 -1.11
N LYS A 143 -0.73 1.77 -0.94
CA LYS A 143 -0.82 0.31 -0.72
C LYS A 143 -0.17 -0.47 -1.85
N SER A 144 -0.35 -0.06 -3.10
CA SER A 144 0.27 -0.72 -4.26
C SER A 144 1.79 -0.56 -4.27
N GLN A 145 2.30 0.61 -3.87
CA GLN A 145 3.73 0.88 -3.75
C GLN A 145 4.34 0.07 -2.61
N ILE A 146 3.70 0.03 -1.44
CA ILE A 146 4.11 -0.80 -0.30
C ILE A 146 4.13 -2.27 -0.70
N LYS A 147 3.15 -2.76 -1.46
CA LYS A 147 3.13 -4.14 -1.96
C LYS A 147 4.34 -4.42 -2.86
N LYS A 148 4.71 -3.50 -3.75
CA LYS A 148 5.91 -3.59 -4.61
C LYS A 148 7.21 -3.51 -3.81
N ILE A 149 7.25 -2.66 -2.79
CA ILE A 149 8.39 -2.58 -1.87
C ILE A 149 8.51 -3.89 -1.10
N ASN A 150 7.43 -4.42 -0.55
CA ASN A 150 7.41 -5.69 0.17
C ASN A 150 7.77 -6.88 -0.73
N SER A 151 7.40 -6.89 -2.01
CA SER A 151 7.86 -7.94 -2.93
C SER A 151 9.36 -7.82 -3.20
N LYS A 152 9.88 -6.59 -3.42
CA LYS A 152 11.31 -6.34 -3.58
C LYS A 152 12.11 -6.62 -2.30
N ILE A 153 11.53 -6.36 -1.13
CA ILE A 153 12.12 -6.67 0.18
C ILE A 153 12.02 -8.17 0.48
N LYS A 154 11.04 -8.90 -0.05
CA LYS A 154 11.05 -10.38 0.00
C LYS A 154 12.05 -10.98 -0.98
N GLU A 155 12.36 -10.30 -2.08
CA GLU A 155 13.46 -10.68 -2.97
C GLU A 155 14.83 -10.30 -2.36
N ASN A 156 14.92 -9.17 -1.66
CA ASN A 156 16.10 -8.71 -0.92
C ASN A 156 16.07 -9.06 0.57
N SER A 157 15.17 -9.95 1.01
CA SER A 157 15.23 -10.45 2.37
C SER A 157 16.42 -11.37 2.34
N LEU A 158 17.53 -10.80 2.84
CA LEU A 158 18.74 -11.45 3.31
C LEU A 158 18.38 -12.65 4.21
N GLU A 159 17.91 -13.74 3.61
CA GLU A 159 18.62 -14.97 3.84
C GLU A 159 20.01 -14.70 3.26
N PHE A 160 21.04 -14.70 4.11
CA PHE A 160 22.43 -14.50 3.73
C PHE A 160 22.91 -15.60 2.77
N ASN A 161 22.31 -15.72 1.60
CA ASN A 161 22.38 -16.91 0.79
C ASN A 161 23.68 -16.93 0.02
N GLN A 162 24.09 -15.84 -0.61
CA GLN A 162 25.38 -15.71 -1.31
C GLN A 162 25.79 -14.24 -1.44
N ASN A 163 27.06 -13.89 -1.24
CA ASN A 163 27.62 -12.58 -1.60
C ASN A 163 29.13 -12.68 -1.83
N ILE A 164 29.72 -11.64 -2.43
CA ILE A 164 31.15 -11.50 -2.67
C ILE A 164 31.63 -10.22 -2.00
N PHE A 165 32.70 -10.33 -1.21
CA PHE A 165 33.47 -9.18 -0.76
C PHE A 165 34.65 -8.95 -1.69
N PHE A 166 34.89 -7.70 -2.05
CA PHE A 166 35.98 -7.26 -2.91
C PHE A 166 37.20 -6.78 -2.10
N ASP A 167 38.30 -6.50 -2.80
CA ASP A 167 39.60 -6.19 -2.19
C ASP A 167 39.49 -4.96 -1.30
N GLY A 168 39.99 -5.07 -0.06
CA GLY A 168 40.01 -3.96 0.88
C GLY A 168 38.73 -3.77 1.69
N GLN A 169 37.66 -4.55 1.43
CA GLN A 169 36.41 -4.55 2.22
C GLN A 169 36.58 -5.30 3.56
N ILE A 170 37.66 -5.03 4.28
CA ILE A 170 38.04 -5.74 5.51
C ILE A 170 36.99 -5.51 6.61
N TYR A 171 36.57 -4.25 6.82
CA TYR A 171 35.59 -3.92 7.85
C TYR A 171 34.21 -4.49 7.53
N ASP A 172 33.76 -4.41 6.28
CA ASP A 172 32.45 -4.92 5.88
C ASP A 172 32.38 -6.44 6.03
N ALA A 173 33.44 -7.15 5.61
CA ALA A 173 33.56 -8.59 5.79
C ALA A 173 33.61 -8.99 7.27
N TYR A 174 34.32 -8.22 8.10
CA TYR A 174 34.33 -8.42 9.55
C TYR A 174 32.97 -8.19 10.19
N SER A 175 32.29 -7.09 9.85
CA SER A 175 30.94 -6.76 10.34
C SER A 175 29.95 -7.85 9.98
N PHE A 176 30.02 -8.36 8.75
CA PHE A 176 29.19 -9.46 8.29
C PHE A 176 29.36 -10.73 9.12
N VAL A 177 30.60 -11.19 9.35
CA VAL A 177 30.84 -12.38 10.19
C VAL A 177 30.40 -12.13 11.62
N ASN A 178 30.59 -10.92 12.13
CA ASN A 178 30.14 -10.53 13.45
C ASN A 178 28.61 -10.60 13.58
N ASP A 179 27.87 -10.19 12.54
CA ASP A 179 26.41 -10.30 12.52
C ASP A 179 25.94 -11.75 12.37
N LEU A 180 26.65 -12.60 11.62
CA LEU A 180 26.40 -14.05 11.61
C LEU A 180 26.56 -14.66 13.01
N ILE A 181 27.61 -14.31 13.74
CA ILE A 181 27.84 -14.85 15.09
C ILE A 181 26.71 -14.46 16.04
N LYS A 182 26.17 -13.24 15.93
CA LYS A 182 25.02 -12.77 16.74
C LYS A 182 23.73 -13.56 16.50
N LEU A 183 23.58 -14.24 15.36
CA LEU A 183 22.41 -15.07 15.09
C LEU A 183 22.39 -16.34 15.97
N ALA A 184 23.57 -16.79 16.41
CA ALA A 184 23.68 -17.99 17.22
C ALA A 184 23.13 -17.76 18.63
N LYS A 185 22.32 -18.72 19.09
CA LYS A 185 21.76 -18.72 20.44
C LYS A 185 22.62 -19.50 21.42
N SER A 186 23.32 -20.53 20.94
CA SER A 186 23.98 -21.51 21.82
C SER A 186 25.37 -21.93 21.36
N GLU A 187 25.55 -22.29 20.09
CA GLU A 187 26.82 -22.84 19.63
C GLU A 187 27.14 -22.47 18.17
N ILE A 188 28.43 -22.37 17.90
CA ILE A 188 28.98 -22.18 16.57
C ILE A 188 30.12 -23.18 16.36
N ILE A 189 30.14 -23.82 15.19
CA ILE A 189 31.21 -24.71 14.79
C ILE A 189 31.92 -24.11 13.58
N LEU A 190 33.22 -23.86 13.73
CA LEU A 190 34.08 -23.33 12.70
C LEU A 190 34.99 -24.45 12.19
N ILE A 191 34.99 -24.67 10.88
CA ILE A 191 35.97 -25.51 10.18
C ILE A 191 36.85 -24.56 9.38
N ASP A 192 38.11 -24.40 9.77
CA ASP A 192 39.07 -23.55 9.06
C ASP A 192 40.51 -24.02 9.34
N ASN A 193 41.27 -24.25 8.28
CA ASN A 193 42.64 -24.76 8.35
C ASN A 193 43.70 -23.69 8.60
N TYR A 194 43.32 -22.41 8.60
CA TYR A 194 44.26 -21.30 8.76
C TYR A 194 43.76 -20.32 9.82
N ILE A 195 43.68 -20.78 11.06
CA ILE A 195 43.28 -20.00 12.25
C ILE A 195 44.53 -19.39 12.92
N ASP A 196 44.38 -18.20 13.48
CA ASP A 196 45.33 -17.57 14.42
C ASP A 196 44.60 -16.96 15.63
N ASP A 197 45.32 -16.19 16.45
CA ASP A 197 44.81 -15.54 17.67
C ASP A 197 43.72 -14.48 17.38
N THR A 198 43.64 -13.96 16.15
CA THR A 198 42.60 -12.99 15.77
C THR A 198 41.21 -13.60 15.84
N VAL A 199 41.08 -14.89 15.53
CA VAL A 199 39.81 -15.63 15.63
C VAL A 199 39.39 -15.80 17.09
N PHE A 200 40.34 -16.10 17.99
CA PHE A 200 40.07 -16.16 19.42
C PHE A 200 39.61 -14.81 19.96
N THR A 201 40.23 -13.72 19.50
CA THR A 201 39.84 -12.36 19.86
C THR A 201 38.41 -12.04 19.41
N LEU A 202 38.02 -12.45 18.19
CA LEU A 202 36.63 -12.30 17.73
C LEU A 202 35.65 -13.05 18.64
N PHE A 203 35.94 -14.30 18.98
CA PHE A 203 35.07 -15.16 19.79
C PHE A 203 35.01 -14.75 21.27
N SER A 204 36.03 -14.04 21.78
CA SER A 204 36.01 -13.49 23.15
C SER A 204 34.87 -12.50 23.40
N LYS A 205 34.33 -11.88 22.34
CA LYS A 205 33.21 -10.93 22.43
C LYS A 205 31.88 -11.61 22.76
N TYR A 206 31.80 -12.93 22.64
CA TYR A 206 30.56 -13.71 22.68
C TYR A 206 30.64 -14.85 23.69
N LEU A 207 30.73 -14.51 24.98
CA LEU A 207 30.91 -15.49 26.07
C LEU A 207 29.72 -16.42 26.30
N ASN A 208 28.54 -16.03 25.82
CA ASN A 208 27.30 -16.80 25.88
C ASN A 208 27.19 -17.88 24.79
N ILE A 209 28.11 -17.89 23.82
CA ILE A 209 28.11 -18.85 22.70
C ILE A 209 29.30 -19.79 22.87
N ASN A 210 29.05 -21.09 22.72
CA ASN A 210 30.11 -22.11 22.69
C ASN A 210 30.65 -22.29 21.27
N PHE A 211 31.96 -22.14 21.11
CA PHE A 211 32.66 -22.28 19.83
C PHE A 211 33.43 -23.60 19.78
N THR A 212 33.26 -24.37 18.70
CA THR A 212 34.13 -25.51 18.40
C THR A 212 34.89 -25.22 17.11
N ILE A 213 36.22 -25.20 17.18
CA ILE A 213 37.10 -24.95 16.03
C ILE A 213 37.75 -26.26 15.59
N TYR A 214 37.53 -26.63 14.34
CA TYR A 214 38.19 -27.73 13.65
C TYR A 214 39.23 -27.19 12.69
N THR A 215 40.48 -27.62 12.85
CA THR A 215 41.59 -27.22 11.98
C THR A 215 42.50 -28.41 11.66
N SER A 216 43.15 -28.44 10.50
CA SER A 216 43.97 -29.59 10.09
C SER A 216 45.15 -29.88 11.02
N THR A 217 45.78 -28.83 11.55
CA THR A 217 46.96 -28.92 12.41
C THR A 217 46.93 -27.86 13.48
N ILE A 218 47.36 -28.21 14.69
CA ILE A 218 47.53 -27.25 15.78
C ILE A 218 49.03 -27.00 15.92
N SER A 219 49.48 -25.84 15.44
CA SER A 219 50.88 -25.43 15.58
C SER A 219 51.24 -25.19 17.05
N LYS A 220 52.53 -25.22 17.39
CA LYS A 220 52.99 -24.90 18.75
C LYS A 220 52.52 -23.51 19.18
N GLN A 221 52.57 -22.54 18.27
CA GLN A 221 52.12 -21.17 18.50
C GLN A 221 50.62 -21.13 18.81
N LEU A 222 49.79 -21.72 17.94
CA LEU A 222 48.33 -21.74 18.13
C LEU A 222 47.94 -22.43 19.45
N LYS A 223 48.67 -23.47 19.85
CA LYS A 223 48.47 -24.15 21.13
C LYS A 223 48.75 -23.22 22.32
N LEU A 224 49.86 -22.49 22.29
CA LEU A 224 50.21 -21.53 23.34
C LEU A 224 49.18 -20.39 23.43
N ASP A 225 48.73 -19.88 22.28
CA ASP A 225 47.70 -18.84 22.21
C ASP A 225 46.36 -19.34 22.76
N PHE A 226 45.98 -20.58 22.44
CA PHE A 226 44.79 -21.23 23.00
C PHE A 226 44.90 -21.47 24.50
N GLU A 227 46.06 -21.90 25.01
CA GLU A 227 46.30 -22.08 26.45
C GLU A 227 46.19 -20.74 27.19
N LYS A 228 46.71 -19.66 26.60
CA LYS A 228 46.60 -18.30 27.15
C LYS A 228 45.13 -17.85 27.20
N TYR A 229 44.39 -18.04 26.11
CA TYR A 229 42.97 -17.72 26.03
C TYR A 229 42.14 -18.50 27.06
N SER A 230 42.40 -19.81 27.16
CA SER A 230 41.67 -20.75 28.02
C SER A 230 41.80 -20.46 29.53
N LYS A 231 42.81 -19.68 29.93
CA LYS A 231 42.94 -19.19 31.32
C LYS A 231 41.86 -18.19 31.69
N GLN A 232 41.38 -17.39 30.73
CA GLN A 232 40.41 -16.32 30.97
C GLN A 232 39.00 -16.69 30.48
N TYR A 233 38.90 -17.35 29.32
CA TYR A 233 37.63 -17.68 28.68
C TYR A 233 37.55 -19.17 28.37
N LYS A 234 36.40 -19.80 28.62
CA LYS A 234 36.19 -21.25 28.48
C LYS A 234 35.19 -21.63 27.39
N ASN A 235 34.90 -20.70 26.50
CA ASN A 235 33.88 -20.84 25.46
C ASN A 235 34.42 -21.39 24.12
N ILE A 236 35.71 -21.76 24.02
CA ILE A 236 36.30 -22.34 22.80
C ILE A 236 36.80 -23.77 23.06
N SER A 237 36.46 -24.69 22.17
CA SER A 237 37.05 -26.03 22.06
C SER A 237 37.82 -26.16 20.75
N LEU A 238 39.11 -26.53 20.82
CA LEU A 238 39.98 -26.68 19.65
C LEU A 238 40.20 -28.17 19.34
N LYS A 239 39.92 -28.59 18.11
CA LYS A 239 40.02 -29.98 17.64
C LYS A 239 40.75 -30.07 16.31
N THR A 240 41.39 -31.21 16.06
CA THR A 240 42.05 -31.48 14.77
C THR A 240 41.11 -32.20 13.81
N PHE A 241 41.01 -31.74 12.57
CA PHE A 241 40.27 -32.40 11.50
C PHE A 241 40.98 -32.19 10.16
N LYS A 242 41.50 -33.27 9.57
CA LYS A 242 42.34 -33.20 8.36
C LYS A 242 41.58 -33.37 7.04
N SER A 243 40.32 -33.81 7.11
CA SER A 243 39.57 -34.25 5.92
C SER A 243 38.75 -33.13 5.25
N SER A 244 38.90 -31.88 5.68
CA SER A 244 38.28 -30.71 5.02
C SER A 244 39.35 -29.79 4.46
N HIS A 245 39.18 -29.35 3.22
CA HIS A 245 39.92 -28.24 2.64
C HIS A 245 39.15 -26.92 2.74
N ASP A 246 37.82 -27.00 2.60
CA ASP A 246 36.93 -25.85 2.62
C ASP A 246 36.63 -25.40 4.05
N ARG A 247 36.10 -24.17 4.14
CA ARG A 247 35.84 -23.50 5.40
C ARG A 247 34.35 -23.35 5.60
N PHE A 248 33.90 -23.75 6.78
CA PHE A 248 32.49 -23.75 7.11
C PHE A 248 32.25 -23.10 8.47
N LEU A 249 31.18 -22.33 8.58
CA LEU A 249 30.65 -21.80 9.81
C LEU A 249 29.24 -22.37 9.99
N ILE A 250 29.05 -23.17 11.03
CA ILE A 250 27.78 -23.84 11.33
C ILE A 250 27.19 -23.20 12.58
N ILE A 251 25.96 -22.71 12.49
CA ILE A 251 25.27 -21.99 13.56
C ILE A 251 24.16 -22.89 14.14
N ASP A 252 24.19 -23.10 15.46
CA ASP A 252 23.19 -23.85 16.25
C ASP A 252 22.79 -25.21 15.63
N LYS A 253 23.70 -25.85 14.90
CA LYS A 253 23.46 -27.09 14.11
C LYS A 253 22.26 -27.01 13.15
N LYS A 254 21.91 -25.80 12.70
CA LYS A 254 20.74 -25.54 11.84
C LYS A 254 21.09 -24.85 10.54
N GLU A 255 22.14 -24.04 10.54
CA GLU A 255 22.54 -23.29 9.35
C GLU A 255 24.02 -23.53 9.07
N ILE A 256 24.36 -23.75 7.80
CA ILE A 256 25.75 -23.91 7.35
C ILE A 256 26.07 -22.77 6.40
N TYR A 257 27.21 -22.13 6.63
CA TYR A 257 27.80 -21.13 5.76
C TYR A 257 29.15 -21.61 5.26
N HIS A 258 29.33 -21.59 3.95
CA HIS A 258 30.63 -21.78 3.32
C HIS A 258 31.35 -20.44 3.17
N LEU A 259 32.64 -20.41 3.50
CA LEU A 259 33.47 -19.22 3.45
C LEU A 259 34.64 -19.45 2.49
N GLY A 260 34.73 -18.62 1.45
CA GLY A 260 35.83 -18.66 0.49
C GLY A 260 37.19 -18.21 1.06
N ALA A 261 37.20 -17.58 2.24
CA ALA A 261 38.40 -17.11 2.92
C ALA A 261 38.41 -17.52 4.40
N SER A 262 39.61 -17.62 4.98
CA SER A 262 39.76 -17.86 6.42
C SER A 262 39.33 -16.63 7.20
N LEU A 263 38.83 -16.83 8.41
CA LEU A 263 38.34 -15.72 9.25
C LEU A 263 39.44 -14.68 9.53
N LYS A 264 40.72 -15.10 9.59
CA LYS A 264 41.87 -14.20 9.76
C LYS A 264 42.18 -13.31 8.55
N ASP A 265 41.63 -13.63 7.37
CA ASP A 265 41.93 -12.98 6.08
C ASP A 265 40.71 -12.32 5.42
N LEU A 266 39.61 -12.16 6.15
CA LEU A 266 38.37 -11.57 5.65
C LEU A 266 38.62 -10.20 4.98
N GLY A 267 38.16 -10.06 3.73
CA GLY A 267 38.20 -8.82 2.95
C GLY A 267 39.58 -8.36 2.50
N LYS A 268 40.66 -9.11 2.79
CA LYS A 268 42.02 -8.80 2.26
C LYS A 268 42.11 -9.04 0.76
N LYS A 269 41.38 -10.07 0.28
CA LYS A 269 41.24 -10.42 -1.13
C LYS A 269 39.78 -10.76 -1.44
N TRP A 270 39.42 -10.82 -2.72
CA TRP A 270 38.06 -11.21 -3.12
C TRP A 270 37.72 -12.60 -2.58
N PHE A 271 36.57 -12.70 -1.90
CA PHE A 271 36.05 -13.98 -1.45
C PHE A 271 34.53 -13.99 -1.47
N ALA A 272 33.97 -15.16 -1.76
CA ALA A 272 32.54 -15.39 -1.68
C ALA A 272 32.17 -16.03 -0.34
N PHE A 273 30.96 -15.79 0.14
CA PHE A 273 30.31 -16.64 1.12
C PHE A 273 28.99 -17.16 0.58
N SER A 274 28.55 -18.31 1.08
CA SER A 274 27.24 -18.87 0.74
C SER A 274 26.61 -19.65 1.89
N LYS A 275 25.32 -19.42 2.16
CA LYS A 275 24.50 -20.32 2.97
C LYS A 275 24.23 -21.58 2.16
N MET A 276 24.50 -22.72 2.76
CA MET A 276 24.30 -24.02 2.13
C MET A 276 23.00 -24.66 2.63
N SER A 277 22.22 -25.17 1.69
CA SER A 277 21.04 -26.00 1.94
C SER A 277 21.42 -27.49 1.90
N PHE A 278 22.26 -27.92 2.84
CA PHE A 278 22.62 -29.34 3.00
C PHE A 278 22.02 -29.93 4.27
N ASP A 279 21.82 -31.25 4.24
CA ASP A 279 21.54 -32.01 5.45
C ASP A 279 22.78 -31.98 6.37
N ILE A 280 22.61 -31.33 7.50
CA ILE A 280 23.65 -31.06 8.49
C ILE A 280 24.16 -32.35 9.14
N ASP A 281 23.32 -33.38 9.21
CA ASP A 281 23.68 -34.66 9.80
C ASP A 281 24.77 -35.39 8.98
N LEU A 282 24.84 -35.16 7.66
CA LEU A 282 25.92 -35.69 6.81
C LEU A 282 27.29 -35.14 7.20
N ILE A 283 27.37 -33.87 7.59
CA ILE A 283 28.62 -33.23 8.01
C ILE A 283 28.99 -33.72 9.42
N PHE A 284 28.03 -33.75 10.34
CA PHE A 284 28.30 -34.20 11.71
C PHE A 284 28.77 -35.65 11.79
N ASN A 285 28.22 -36.53 10.95
CA ASN A 285 28.67 -37.91 10.90
C ASN A 285 30.13 -38.07 10.46
N ARG A 286 30.69 -37.08 9.75
CA ARG A 286 32.09 -37.08 9.28
C ARG A 286 33.05 -36.31 10.20
N LEU A 287 32.55 -35.49 11.13
CA LEU A 287 33.34 -34.71 12.09
C LEU A 287 33.78 -35.52 13.33
N LYS A 288 33.92 -36.84 13.20
CA LYS A 288 34.35 -37.74 14.29
C LYS A 288 35.87 -37.78 14.44
#